data_AF-A0A2A4IRP0-F1
#
_entry.id   AF-A0A2A4IRP0-F1
#
_cell.length_a   1.000
_cell.length_b   1.000
_cell.length_c   1.000
_cell.angle_alpha   90.00
_cell.angle_beta   90.00
_cell.angle_gamma   90.00
#
_symmetry.space_group_name_H-M   'P 1'
#
loop_
_entity.id
_entity.type
_entity.pdbx_description
1 polymer ?
#
loop_
_entity_poly.entity_id
_entity_poly.type
_entity_poly.pdbx_seq_one_letter_code
_entity_poly.pdbx_strand_id
1 'polypeptide(L)'
;MGFKRVWDSSCPRVWDKWEDNGTTWVIRDLPPEHDEEAIKILVENLCTDEALCSMSDLINDPESVRSMSDFWRGYLSQRMSLGCYEEKNGESKLVALNVCLVACQGEDPEDVVEGESWKNVYGAIKLSENKIDHFKYLGLDKLLYALGLVVKREYRGARLGARILAA
;
A
#
# COMPACT_ATOMS: atom_id res chain seq x y z
N MET A 1 21.41 -5.72 -5.38
CA MET A 1 21.00 -4.97 -6.59
C MET A 1 19.52 -5.28 -6.70
N GLY A 2 18.71 -4.34 -6.25
CA GLY A 2 17.33 -4.64 -5.85
C GLY A 2 16.43 -5.03 -7.01
N PHE A 3 15.30 -5.63 -6.65
CA PHE A 3 14.26 -5.93 -7.62
C PHE A 3 13.76 -4.62 -8.26
N LYS A 4 13.72 -4.60 -9.59
CA LYS A 4 13.14 -3.50 -10.36
C LYS A 4 12.10 -4.06 -11.31
N ARG A 5 10.84 -3.68 -11.11
CA ARG A 5 9.76 -4.02 -12.03
C ARG A 5 10.01 -3.35 -13.38
N VAL A 6 9.83 -4.10 -14.47
CA VAL A 6 9.76 -3.52 -15.82
C VAL A 6 8.35 -2.99 -16.02
N TRP A 7 8.22 -1.68 -16.24
CA TRP A 7 6.95 -1.02 -16.54
C TRP A 7 6.89 -0.72 -18.04
N ASP A 8 6.32 -1.64 -18.81
CA ASP A 8 6.22 -1.57 -20.27
C ASP A 8 4.78 -1.27 -20.72
N SER A 9 4.50 -1.44 -22.01
CA SER A 9 3.18 -1.18 -22.61
C SER A 9 2.06 -2.10 -22.13
N SER A 10 2.37 -3.16 -21.37
CA SER A 10 1.35 -4.02 -20.73
C SER A 10 0.81 -3.43 -19.41
N CYS A 11 1.45 -2.38 -18.89
CA CYS A 11 1.01 -1.68 -17.67
C CYS A 11 0.12 -0.46 -17.99
N PRO A 12 -0.83 -0.11 -17.10
CA PRO A 12 -1.22 -0.84 -15.89
C PRO A 12 -2.00 -2.10 -16.21
N ARG A 13 -1.57 -3.25 -15.66
CA ARG A 13 -2.21 -4.55 -15.87
C ARG A 13 -3.43 -4.69 -14.98
N VAL A 14 -4.51 -5.23 -15.54
CA VAL A 14 -5.70 -5.67 -14.78
C VAL A 14 -5.45 -7.07 -14.22
N TRP A 15 -5.66 -7.23 -12.91
CA TRP A 15 -5.45 -8.48 -12.16
C TRP A 15 -6.77 -9.16 -11.80
N ASP A 16 -7.81 -8.38 -11.48
CA ASP A 16 -9.18 -8.88 -11.28
C ASP A 16 -10.20 -7.88 -11.82
N LYS A 17 -11.36 -8.37 -12.28
CA LYS A 17 -12.47 -7.55 -12.76
C LYS A 17 -13.79 -8.29 -12.53
N TRP A 18 -14.75 -7.63 -11.89
CA TRP A 18 -16.09 -8.20 -11.69
C TRP A 18 -17.17 -7.12 -11.71
N GLU A 19 -18.42 -7.55 -11.90
CA GLU A 19 -19.60 -6.70 -11.81
C GLU A 19 -20.40 -7.05 -10.55
N ASP A 20 -20.89 -6.02 -9.86
CA ASP A 20 -21.82 -6.18 -8.73
C ASP A 20 -22.76 -4.98 -8.67
N ASN A 21 -24.07 -5.22 -8.58
CA ASN A 21 -25.11 -4.19 -8.47
C ASN A 21 -25.02 -3.03 -9.50
N GLY A 22 -24.63 -3.33 -10.74
CA GLY A 22 -24.48 -2.34 -11.80
C GLY A 22 -23.22 -1.46 -11.68
N THR A 23 -22.30 -1.83 -10.79
CA THR A 23 -20.96 -1.26 -10.69
C THR A 23 -19.95 -2.28 -11.22
N THR A 24 -19.03 -1.83 -12.07
CA THR A 24 -17.86 -2.62 -12.46
C THR A 24 -16.72 -2.31 -11.49
N TRP A 25 -16.06 -3.32 -10.96
CA TRP A 25 -14.90 -3.17 -10.11
C TRP A 25 -13.67 -3.72 -10.83
N VAL A 26 -12.56 -3.00 -10.73
CA VAL A 26 -11.31 -3.36 -11.40
C VAL A 26 -10.15 -3.27 -10.43
N ILE A 27 -9.44 -4.37 -10.20
CA ILE A 27 -8.14 -4.36 -9.53
C ILE A 27 -7.07 -4.36 -10.61
N ARG A 28 -6.20 -3.35 -10.57
CA ARG A 28 -5.10 -3.18 -11.51
C ARG A 28 -3.87 -2.64 -10.80
N ASP A 29 -2.73 -2.67 -11.49
CA ASP A 29 -1.57 -1.90 -11.05
C ASP A 29 -1.97 -0.44 -10.80
N LEU A 30 -1.48 0.15 -9.71
CA LEU A 30 -1.70 1.57 -9.44
C LEU A 30 -0.95 2.40 -10.52
N PRO A 31 -1.66 3.17 -11.35
CA PRO A 31 -1.03 4.03 -12.35
C PRO A 31 -0.28 5.20 -11.70
N PRO A 32 0.86 5.64 -12.24
CA PRO A 32 1.65 6.76 -11.71
C PRO A 32 0.85 8.04 -11.45
N GLU A 33 -0.11 8.36 -12.32
CA GLU A 33 -0.97 9.53 -12.23
C GLU A 33 -1.88 9.53 -10.98
N HIS A 34 -2.05 8.38 -10.33
CA HIS A 34 -2.85 8.23 -9.12
C HIS A 34 -2.03 8.18 -7.83
N ASP A 35 -0.69 8.36 -7.89
CA ASP A 35 0.18 8.26 -6.71
C ASP A 35 -0.23 9.23 -5.58
N GLU A 36 -0.51 10.51 -5.88
CA GLU A 36 -0.91 11.50 -4.86
C GLU A 36 -2.36 11.29 -4.38
N GLU A 37 -3.26 10.79 -5.23
CA GLU A 37 -4.61 10.39 -4.79
C GLU A 37 -4.53 9.22 -3.81
N ALA A 38 -3.69 8.23 -4.10
CA ALA A 38 -3.41 7.10 -3.23
C ALA A 38 -2.88 7.54 -1.85
N ILE A 39 -1.91 8.46 -1.83
CA ILE A 39 -1.36 9.00 -0.57
C ILE A 39 -2.43 9.72 0.22
N LYS A 40 -3.27 10.54 -0.43
CA LYS A 40 -4.40 11.19 0.22
C LYS A 40 -5.34 10.17 0.86
N ILE A 41 -5.70 9.10 0.15
CA ILE A 41 -6.56 8.04 0.68
C ILE A 41 -5.91 7.37 1.90
N LEU A 42 -4.61 7.06 1.84
CA LEU A 42 -3.86 6.45 2.94
C LEU A 42 -3.84 7.36 4.17
N VAL A 43 -3.52 8.65 4.02
CA VAL A 43 -3.53 9.60 5.15
C VAL A 43 -4.95 9.76 5.73
N GLU A 44 -5.97 9.91 4.88
CA GLU A 44 -7.33 10.16 5.33
C GLU A 44 -8.00 8.93 5.97
N ASN A 45 -7.62 7.70 5.58
CA ASN A 45 -8.33 6.47 5.97
C ASN A 45 -7.45 5.44 6.68
N LEU A 46 -6.16 5.32 6.37
CA LEU A 46 -5.26 4.37 7.03
C LEU A 46 -4.67 4.99 8.30
N CYS A 47 -4.06 6.18 8.23
CA CYS A 47 -3.41 6.80 9.39
C CYS A 47 -4.36 7.04 10.58
N THR A 48 -5.65 7.12 10.31
CA THR A 48 -6.71 7.38 11.30
C THR A 48 -7.36 6.11 11.85
N ASP A 49 -7.30 4.99 11.13
CA ASP A 49 -8.04 3.76 11.49
C ASP A 49 -7.14 2.53 11.72
N GLU A 50 -5.93 2.49 11.16
CA GLU A 50 -4.97 1.41 11.39
C GLU A 50 -4.44 1.49 12.83
N ALA A 51 -4.34 0.34 13.50
CA ALA A 51 -4.14 0.26 14.93
C ALA A 51 -2.84 0.93 15.41
N LEU A 52 -1.70 0.68 14.76
CA LEU A 52 -0.44 1.31 15.16
C LEU A 52 -0.47 2.81 14.91
N CYS A 53 -1.00 3.25 13.76
CA CYS A 53 -1.15 4.67 13.44
C CYS A 53 -2.07 5.39 14.44
N SER A 54 -3.26 4.84 14.72
CA SER A 54 -4.24 5.45 15.60
C SER A 54 -3.77 5.47 17.05
N MET A 55 -3.13 4.40 17.53
CA MET A 55 -2.60 4.33 18.89
C MET A 55 -1.39 5.25 19.11
N SER A 56 -0.67 5.59 18.04
CA SER A 56 0.45 6.54 18.10
C SER A 56 0.02 7.99 17.88
N ASP A 57 -1.28 8.25 17.74
CA ASP A 57 -1.84 9.57 17.39
C ASP A 57 -1.18 10.20 16.13
N LEU A 58 -0.83 9.35 15.15
CA LEU A 58 0.03 9.74 14.02
C LEU A 58 -0.53 10.91 13.22
N ILE A 59 -1.85 10.97 13.03
CA ILE A 59 -2.50 12.03 12.24
C ILE A 59 -2.32 13.44 12.84
N ASN A 60 -2.09 13.54 14.15
CA ASN A 60 -1.91 14.80 14.86
C ASN A 60 -0.43 15.20 15.01
N ASP A 61 0.51 14.41 14.46
CA ASP A 61 1.92 14.76 14.33
C ASP A 61 2.24 15.10 12.86
N PRO A 62 2.30 16.40 12.49
CA PRO A 62 2.55 16.82 11.11
C PRO A 62 3.89 16.36 10.54
N GLU A 63 4.92 16.19 11.39
CA GLU A 63 6.21 15.67 10.94
C GLU A 63 6.10 14.20 10.56
N SER A 64 5.42 13.41 11.40
CA SER A 64 5.12 12.01 11.13
C SER A 64 4.26 11.83 9.88
N VAL A 65 3.20 12.63 9.70
CA VAL A 65 2.35 12.57 8.49
C VAL A 65 3.15 12.86 7.23
N ARG A 66 4.02 13.88 7.26
CA ARG A 66 4.92 14.21 6.15
C ARG A 66 5.85 13.04 5.83
N SER A 67 6.58 12.55 6.82
CA SER A 67 7.56 11.47 6.66
C SER A 67 6.93 10.17 6.17
N MET A 68 5.78 9.77 6.70
CA MET A 68 5.05 8.58 6.26
C MET A 68 4.51 8.73 4.82
N SER A 69 4.10 9.94 4.43
CA SER A 69 3.70 10.22 3.05
C SER A 69 4.86 10.10 2.07
N ASP A 70 6.04 10.62 2.43
CA ASP A 70 7.26 10.50 1.62
C ASP A 70 7.74 9.05 1.53
N PHE A 71 7.65 8.31 2.62
CA PHE A 71 7.87 6.86 2.67
C PHE A 71 6.97 6.14 1.65
N TRP A 72 5.66 6.39 1.66
CA TRP A 72 4.75 5.79 0.67
C TRP A 72 5.04 6.23 -0.76
N ARG A 73 5.38 7.50 -1.02
CA ARG A 73 5.81 7.96 -2.37
C ARG A 73 6.96 7.12 -2.90
N GLY A 74 7.95 6.84 -2.05
CA GLY A 74 9.09 5.98 -2.39
C GLY A 74 8.64 4.61 -2.88
N TYR A 75 7.77 3.93 -2.14
CA TYR A 75 7.29 2.59 -2.50
C TYR A 75 6.30 2.56 -3.67
N LEU A 76 5.41 3.55 -3.78
CA LEU A 76 4.52 3.67 -4.94
C LEU A 76 5.34 3.79 -6.24
N SER A 77 6.45 4.55 -6.21
CA SER A 77 7.34 4.75 -7.36
C SER A 77 8.00 3.46 -7.88
N GLN A 78 8.05 2.40 -7.07
CA GLN A 78 8.57 1.08 -7.46
C GLN A 78 7.57 0.28 -8.30
N ARG A 79 6.34 0.79 -8.43
CA ARG A 79 5.31 0.28 -9.34
C ARG A 79 4.86 -1.16 -9.03
N MET A 80 4.85 -1.54 -7.76
CA MET A 80 4.37 -2.85 -7.31
C MET A 80 2.96 -2.80 -6.70
N SER A 81 2.45 -1.62 -6.39
CA SER A 81 1.17 -1.42 -5.70
C SER A 81 -0.04 -1.69 -6.59
N LEU A 82 -1.13 -2.10 -5.95
CA LEU A 82 -2.42 -2.35 -6.60
C LEU A 82 -3.45 -1.31 -6.17
N GLY A 83 -4.27 -0.87 -7.11
CA GLY A 83 -5.46 -0.06 -6.87
C GLY A 83 -6.73 -0.82 -7.24
N CYS A 84 -7.79 -0.62 -6.46
CA CYS A 84 -9.14 -1.06 -6.78
C CYS A 84 -9.95 0.16 -7.23
N TYR A 85 -10.60 0.03 -8.37
CA TYR A 85 -11.36 1.09 -9.02
C TYR A 85 -12.84 0.73 -9.07
N GLU A 86 -13.68 1.71 -8.73
CA GLU A 86 -15.10 1.71 -9.07
C GLU A 86 -15.26 2.31 -10.47
N GLU A 87 -15.72 1.52 -11.43
CA GLU A 87 -16.09 1.95 -12.78
C GLU A 87 -17.61 2.02 -12.91
N LYS A 88 -18.15 3.23 -13.05
CA LYS A 88 -19.59 3.48 -13.15
C LYS A 88 -19.88 4.72 -13.99
N ASN A 89 -20.86 4.62 -14.90
CA ASN A 89 -21.28 5.74 -15.77
C ASN A 89 -20.13 6.40 -16.57
N GLY A 90 -19.11 5.63 -16.94
CA GLY A 90 -17.93 6.13 -17.65
C GLY A 90 -16.88 6.81 -16.76
N GLU A 91 -17.11 6.88 -15.44
CA GLU A 91 -16.13 7.36 -14.45
C GLU A 91 -15.38 6.15 -13.85
N SER A 92 -14.08 6.33 -13.59
CA SER A 92 -13.22 5.34 -12.92
C SER A 92 -12.59 6.00 -11.69
N LYS A 93 -12.95 5.55 -10.49
CA LYS A 93 -12.55 6.19 -9.22
C LYS A 93 -11.72 5.23 -8.37
N LEU A 94 -10.60 5.68 -7.82
CA LEU A 94 -9.80 4.90 -6.87
C LEU A 94 -10.51 4.85 -5.50
N VAL A 95 -10.78 3.64 -5.01
CA VAL A 95 -11.59 3.43 -3.78
C VAL A 95 -10.90 2.58 -2.73
N ALA A 96 -9.87 1.84 -3.12
CA ALA A 96 -9.00 1.09 -2.23
C ALA A 96 -7.64 0.85 -2.89
N LEU A 97 -6.60 0.61 -2.09
CA LEU A 97 -5.28 0.29 -2.59
C LEU A 97 -4.48 -0.56 -1.59
N ASN A 98 -3.42 -1.18 -2.09
CA ASN A 98 -2.39 -1.82 -1.27
C ASN A 98 -0.99 -1.36 -1.75
N VAL A 99 -0.24 -0.71 -0.87
CA VAL A 99 1.13 -0.28 -1.14
C VAL A 99 2.03 -1.51 -1.05
N CYS A 100 2.58 -1.95 -2.18
CA CYS A 100 3.37 -3.16 -2.26
C CYS A 100 4.80 -2.89 -2.73
N LEU A 101 5.71 -3.79 -2.40
CA LEU A 101 7.08 -3.83 -2.90
C LEU A 101 7.59 -5.27 -3.01
N VAL A 102 8.78 -5.45 -3.57
CA VAL A 102 9.50 -6.72 -3.49
C VAL A 102 10.68 -6.57 -2.54
N ALA A 103 10.59 -7.21 -1.37
CA ALA A 103 11.70 -7.31 -0.44
C ALA A 103 12.71 -8.34 -0.96
N CYS A 104 14.00 -8.02 -0.96
CA CYS A 104 15.08 -8.90 -1.41
C CYS A 104 15.99 -9.27 -0.23
N GLN A 105 16.43 -10.53 -0.18
CA GLN A 105 17.29 -11.01 0.90
C GLN A 105 18.61 -10.23 0.94
N GLY A 106 18.98 -9.75 2.14
CA GLY A 106 20.21 -9.00 2.36
C GLY A 106 20.17 -7.54 1.90
N GLU A 107 18.99 -7.04 1.52
CA GLU A 107 18.78 -5.61 1.27
C GLU A 107 18.02 -4.98 2.44
N ASP A 108 18.60 -3.94 3.03
CA ASP A 108 17.94 -3.10 4.02
C ASP A 108 17.53 -1.78 3.35
N PRO A 109 16.24 -1.39 3.41
CA PRO A 109 15.82 -0.11 2.86
C PRO A 109 16.37 1.05 3.69
N GLU A 110 16.90 2.07 3.02
CA GLU A 110 17.34 3.33 3.63
C GLU A 110 16.12 4.26 3.88
N ASP A 111 15.16 3.77 4.66
CA ASP A 111 13.93 4.51 4.95
C ASP A 111 14.19 5.71 5.87
N VAL A 112 13.73 6.89 5.46
CA VAL A 112 13.76 8.11 6.28
C VAL A 112 12.51 8.14 7.16
N VAL A 113 12.71 8.11 8.48
CA VAL A 113 11.63 8.03 9.49
C VAL A 113 11.76 9.19 10.47
N GLU A 114 10.95 10.22 10.27
CA GLU A 114 10.89 11.45 11.08
C GLU A 114 9.53 11.57 11.78
N GLY A 115 9.45 12.38 12.85
CA GLY A 115 8.28 12.45 13.72
C GLY A 115 8.22 11.34 14.77
N GLU A 116 7.68 11.64 15.95
CA GLU A 116 7.68 10.71 17.08
C GLU A 116 6.68 9.58 16.87
N SER A 117 5.48 9.91 16.40
CA SER A 117 4.42 8.94 16.14
C SER A 117 4.81 7.95 15.05
N TRP A 118 5.43 8.41 13.95
CA TRP A 118 5.87 7.54 12.86
C TRP A 118 7.05 6.66 13.28
N LYS A 119 8.01 7.18 14.06
CA LYS A 119 9.07 6.35 14.67
C LYS A 119 8.51 5.24 15.53
N ASN A 120 7.45 5.50 16.30
CA ASN A 120 6.80 4.48 17.12
C ASN A 120 6.15 3.38 16.27
N VAL A 121 5.38 3.76 15.24
CA VAL A 121 4.75 2.80 14.30
C VAL A 121 5.81 1.97 13.58
N TYR A 122 6.79 2.63 12.97
CA TYR A 122 7.85 1.96 12.22
C TYR A 122 8.70 1.03 13.11
N GLY A 123 9.00 1.47 14.34
CA GLY A 123 9.69 0.64 15.33
C GLY A 123 8.91 -0.63 15.71
N ALA A 124 7.59 -0.54 15.87
CA ALA A 124 6.74 -1.70 16.13
C ALA A 124 6.73 -2.69 14.96
N ILE A 125 6.65 -2.19 13.71
CA ILE A 125 6.75 -3.01 12.49
C ILE A 125 8.11 -3.74 12.45
N LYS A 126 9.22 -3.00 12.63
CA LYS A 126 10.57 -3.57 12.62
C LYS A 126 10.79 -4.60 13.72
N LEU A 127 10.26 -4.37 14.91
CA LEU A 127 10.32 -5.35 15.99
C LEU A 127 9.61 -6.66 15.61
N SER A 128 8.46 -6.58 14.92
CA SER A 128 7.76 -7.77 14.43
C SER A 128 8.55 -8.48 13.34
N GLU A 129 9.07 -7.74 12.35
CA GLU A 129 9.85 -8.28 11.23
C GLU A 129 11.11 -9.02 11.71
N ASN A 130 11.78 -8.50 12.74
CA ASN A 130 13.03 -9.07 13.23
C ASN A 130 12.86 -10.36 14.04
N LYS A 131 11.63 -10.80 14.34
CA LYS A 131 11.39 -12.04 15.10
C LYS A 131 11.61 -13.30 14.28
N ILE A 132 11.43 -13.24 12.97
CA ILE A 132 11.54 -14.39 12.07
C ILE A 132 12.26 -13.94 10.80
N ASP A 133 13.30 -14.66 10.42
CA ASP A 133 13.89 -14.51 9.10
C ASP A 133 12.96 -15.14 8.05
N HIS A 134 12.08 -14.32 7.46
CA HIS A 134 11.08 -14.76 6.48
C HIS A 134 11.70 -15.41 5.24
N PHE A 135 12.88 -14.92 4.80
CA PHE A 135 13.60 -15.45 3.65
C PHE A 135 14.08 -16.87 3.94
N LYS A 136 14.74 -17.07 5.09
CA LYS A 136 15.20 -18.39 5.52
C LYS A 136 14.03 -19.34 5.78
N TYR A 137 12.96 -18.86 6.41
CA TYR A 137 11.79 -19.68 6.73
C TYR A 137 11.09 -20.20 5.47
N LEU A 138 10.95 -19.35 4.44
CA LEU A 138 10.30 -19.72 3.17
C LEU A 138 11.28 -20.34 2.15
N GLY A 139 12.58 -20.23 2.37
CA GLY A 139 13.60 -20.66 1.41
C GLY A 139 13.62 -19.83 0.13
N LEU A 140 13.23 -18.55 0.21
CA LEU A 140 13.11 -17.63 -0.92
C LEU A 140 14.11 -16.48 -0.79
N ASP A 141 14.53 -15.89 -1.91
CA ASP A 141 15.41 -14.73 -1.96
C ASP A 141 14.65 -13.41 -2.20
N LYS A 142 13.37 -13.50 -2.57
CA LYS A 142 12.48 -12.36 -2.84
C LYS A 142 11.07 -12.65 -2.34
N LEU A 143 10.42 -11.63 -1.78
CA LEU A 143 9.07 -11.71 -1.23
C LEU A 143 8.25 -10.50 -1.65
N LEU A 144 7.00 -10.72 -2.07
CA LEU A 144 6.04 -9.62 -2.18
C LEU A 144 5.67 -9.18 -0.76
N TYR A 145 5.86 -7.90 -0.48
CA TYR A 145 5.61 -7.29 0.82
C TYR A 145 4.65 -6.11 0.68
N ALA A 146 3.97 -5.75 1.77
CA ALA A 146 2.98 -4.69 1.78
C ALA A 146 3.19 -3.73 2.97
N LEU A 147 2.96 -2.43 2.73
CA LEU A 147 3.19 -1.33 3.66
C LEU A 147 1.93 -0.46 3.88
N GLY A 148 0.76 -1.02 3.55
CA GLY A 148 -0.52 -0.40 3.83
C GLY A 148 -1.61 -0.83 2.86
N LEU A 149 -2.62 -1.51 3.38
CA LEU A 149 -3.86 -1.81 2.66
C LEU A 149 -4.97 -0.92 3.22
N VAL A 150 -5.64 -0.18 2.35
CA VAL A 150 -6.71 0.73 2.77
C VAL A 150 -7.90 0.64 1.82
N VAL A 151 -9.09 0.66 2.42
CA VAL A 151 -10.37 0.83 1.73
C VAL A 151 -11.00 2.10 2.26
N LYS A 152 -11.38 3.03 1.37
CA LYS A 152 -12.12 4.24 1.72
C LYS A 152 -13.36 3.88 2.54
N ARG A 153 -13.63 4.64 3.60
CA ARG A 153 -14.67 4.30 4.59
C ARG A 153 -16.03 3.99 3.97
N GLU A 154 -16.45 4.77 2.99
CA GLU A 154 -17.74 4.63 2.33
C GLU A 154 -17.87 3.37 1.45
N TYR A 155 -16.76 2.66 1.20
CA TYR A 155 -16.70 1.40 0.43
C TYR A 155 -16.42 0.16 1.28
N ARG A 156 -16.36 0.30 2.61
CA ARG A 156 -16.12 -0.83 3.52
C ARG A 156 -17.34 -1.76 3.58
N GLY A 157 -17.11 -3.00 3.98
CA GLY A 157 -18.14 -4.06 3.99
C GLY A 157 -18.30 -4.79 2.65
N ALA A 158 -17.78 -4.23 1.55
CA ALA A 158 -17.82 -4.84 0.21
C ALA A 158 -16.67 -5.84 -0.08
N ARG A 159 -15.89 -6.21 0.94
CA ARG A 159 -14.75 -7.16 0.85
C ARG A 159 -13.65 -6.76 -0.16
N LEU A 160 -13.55 -5.48 -0.53
CA LEU A 160 -12.57 -4.99 -1.50
C LEU A 160 -11.12 -5.28 -1.07
N GLY A 161 -10.79 -5.08 0.20
CA GLY A 161 -9.46 -5.39 0.73
C GLY A 161 -9.07 -6.87 0.56
N ALA A 162 -10.00 -7.78 0.83
CA ALA A 162 -9.76 -9.21 0.64
C ALA A 162 -9.55 -9.57 -0.84
N ARG A 163 -10.26 -8.91 -1.75
CA ARG A 163 -10.05 -9.10 -3.20
C ARG A 163 -8.70 -8.55 -3.67
N ILE A 164 -8.27 -7.40 -3.16
CA ILE A 164 -6.94 -6.85 -3.47
C ILE A 164 -5.82 -7.79 -3.02
N LEU A 165 -5.97 -8.47 -1.88
CA LEU A 165 -4.98 -9.46 -1.42
C LEU A 165 -4.98 -10.75 -2.24
N ALA A 166 -6.08 -11.08 -2.92
CA ALA A 166 -6.20 -12.29 -3.72
C ALA A 166 -5.73 -12.10 -5.18
N ALA A 167 -5.65 -10.85 -5.64
CA ALA A 167 -5.21 -10.45 -6.97
C ALA A 167 -3.68 -10.48 -7.09
#